data_AF-A0A418UV93-F1
#
_entry.id   AF-A0A418UV93-F1
#
_cell.length_a   1.000
_cell.length_b   1.000
_cell.length_c   1.000
_cell.angle_alpha   90.00
_cell.angle_beta   90.00
_cell.angle_gamma   90.00
#
_symmetry.space_group_name_H-M   'P 1'
#
loop_
_entity.id
_entity.type
_entity.pdbx_description
1 polymer ?
#
loop_
_entity_poly.entity_id
_entity_poly.type
_entity_poly.pdbx_seq_one_letter_code
_entity_poly.pdbx_strand_id
1 'polypeptide(L)'
;MRCDNGPLLLSQRSEEVRVTGDCTTLTVTGAYTVAIAEYADTVVINGDGIEVYVRDVNRVVVSGSYSTVVWAGRTPIIEDTGSGTEARPAESD
;
A
#
# COMPACT_ATOMS: atom_id res chain seq x y z
N MET A 1 -12.68 1.45 -5.75
CA MET A 1 -13.09 0.20 -5.11
C MET A 1 -13.44 0.46 -3.66
N ARG A 2 -14.29 -0.36 -3.05
CA ARG A 2 -14.66 -0.25 -1.64
C ARG A 2 -14.19 -1.49 -0.90
N CYS A 3 -13.65 -1.28 0.29
CA CYS A 3 -13.25 -2.31 1.23
C CYS A 3 -14.27 -2.32 2.37
N ASP A 4 -14.85 -3.49 2.64
CA ASP A 4 -15.91 -3.67 3.63
C ASP A 4 -15.42 -4.52 4.80
N ASN A 5 -14.30 -4.11 5.43
CA ASN A 5 -13.61 -4.83 6.52
C ASN A 5 -13.11 -6.23 6.13
N GLY A 6 -12.80 -6.42 4.86
CA GLY A 6 -12.28 -7.68 4.30
C GLY A 6 -10.93 -7.50 3.62
N PRO A 7 -10.35 -8.60 3.10
CA PRO A 7 -9.20 -8.53 2.23
C PRO A 7 -9.59 -7.96 0.86
N LEU A 8 -8.72 -7.13 0.28
CA LEU A 8 -8.85 -6.63 -1.09
C LEU A 8 -7.56 -6.88 -1.86
N LEU A 9 -7.70 -7.46 -3.07
CA LEU A 9 -6.60 -7.68 -4.00
C LEU A 9 -6.72 -6.71 -5.17
N LEU A 10 -5.67 -5.92 -5.36
CA LEU A 10 -5.42 -5.13 -6.56
C LEU A 10 -4.36 -5.87 -7.38
N SER A 11 -4.66 -6.16 -8.65
CA SER A 11 -3.76 -6.86 -9.57
C SER A 11 -3.63 -6.15 -10.93
N GLN A 12 -4.01 -4.87 -10.95
CA GLN A 12 -3.99 -4.03 -12.14
C GLN A 12 -2.55 -3.66 -12.53
N ARG A 13 -2.39 -3.08 -13.72
CA ARG A 13 -1.12 -2.59 -14.22
C ARG A 13 -1.29 -1.20 -14.80
N SER A 14 -0.44 -0.25 -14.42
CA SER A 14 -0.49 1.13 -14.92
C SER A 14 -1.83 1.84 -14.68
N GLU A 15 -2.47 1.55 -13.53
CA GLU A 15 -3.74 2.16 -13.13
C GLU A 15 -3.60 2.90 -11.79
N GLU A 16 -4.42 3.94 -11.60
CA GLU A 16 -4.68 4.55 -10.29
C GLU A 16 -5.97 3.98 -9.71
N VAL A 17 -5.92 3.42 -8.50
CA VAL A 17 -7.06 2.82 -7.81
C VAL A 17 -7.28 3.47 -6.47
N ARG A 18 -8.48 4.02 -6.27
CA ARG A 18 -8.93 4.54 -4.97
C ARG A 18 -9.65 3.45 -4.20
N VAL A 19 -9.23 3.20 -2.97
CA VAL A 19 -9.82 2.25 -2.02
C VAL A 19 -10.45 3.04 -0.88
N THR A 20 -11.76 2.91 -0.73
CA THR A 20 -12.54 3.57 0.33
C THR A 20 -13.02 2.56 1.36
N GLY A 21 -13.19 2.99 2.61
CA GLY A 21 -13.50 2.09 3.73
C GLY A 21 -12.28 1.32 4.22
N ASP A 22 -12.53 0.41 5.16
CA ASP A 22 -11.49 -0.24 5.96
C ASP A 22 -11.17 -1.62 5.39
N CYS A 23 -9.87 -1.88 5.15
CA CYS A 23 -9.38 -3.20 4.78
C CYS A 23 -8.72 -3.90 5.96
N THR A 24 -8.95 -5.21 6.11
CA THR A 24 -8.08 -6.02 6.97
C THR A 24 -6.72 -6.21 6.29
N THR A 25 -6.73 -6.53 5.00
CA THR A 25 -5.51 -6.60 4.19
C THR A 25 -5.75 -5.99 2.82
N LEU A 26 -4.94 -5.00 2.44
CA LEU A 26 -4.83 -4.52 1.07
C LEU A 26 -3.60 -5.13 0.41
N THR A 27 -3.81 -6.03 -0.53
CA THR A 27 -2.73 -6.61 -1.33
C THR A 27 -2.67 -5.93 -2.68
N VAL A 28 -1.53 -5.31 -3.00
CA VAL A 28 -1.28 -4.73 -4.32
C VAL A 28 -0.22 -5.54 -5.03
N THR A 29 -0.63 -6.14 -6.13
CA THR A 29 0.20 -6.93 -7.04
C THR A 29 0.09 -6.36 -8.45
N GLY A 30 1.06 -6.67 -9.30
CA GLY A 30 1.12 -6.12 -10.66
C GLY A 30 2.32 -5.18 -10.85
N ALA A 31 2.16 -4.15 -11.68
CA ALA A 31 3.25 -3.21 -11.93
C ALA A 31 2.75 -1.79 -12.24
N TYR A 32 3.50 -0.78 -11.81
CA TYR A 32 3.21 0.65 -12.07
C TYR A 32 1.81 1.08 -11.63
N THR A 33 1.28 0.46 -10.58
CA THR A 33 -0.06 0.75 -10.04
C THR A 33 0.06 1.72 -8.88
N VAL A 34 -0.82 2.72 -8.85
CA VAL A 34 -0.95 3.66 -7.74
C VAL A 34 -2.21 3.30 -6.95
N ALA A 35 -2.07 2.91 -5.69
CA ALA A 35 -3.19 2.64 -4.80
C ALA A 35 -3.31 3.74 -3.74
N ILE A 36 -4.51 4.32 -3.61
CA ILE A 36 -4.81 5.36 -2.62
C ILE A 36 -5.88 4.81 -1.68
N ALA A 37 -5.52 4.51 -0.44
CA ALA A 37 -6.37 3.86 0.55
C ALA A 37 -6.65 4.74 1.76
N GLU A 38 -7.83 4.60 2.35
CA GLU A 38 -8.15 5.23 3.62
C GLU A 38 -7.51 4.45 4.78
N TYR A 39 -8.00 3.26 5.09
CA TYR A 39 -7.51 2.47 6.21
C TYR A 39 -7.21 1.04 5.79
N ALA A 40 -6.08 0.50 6.24
CA ALA A 40 -5.76 -0.90 6.11
C ALA A 40 -5.01 -1.38 7.35
N ASP A 41 -5.41 -2.50 7.95
CA ASP A 41 -4.59 -3.06 9.05
C ASP A 41 -3.23 -3.52 8.51
N THR A 42 -3.23 -4.20 7.36
CA THR A 42 -2.02 -4.61 6.66
C THR A 42 -2.04 -4.18 5.19
N VAL A 43 -0.94 -3.59 4.72
CA VAL A 43 -0.66 -3.40 3.30
C VAL A 43 0.41 -4.42 2.88
N VAL A 44 0.15 -5.17 1.81
CA VAL A 44 1.10 -6.12 1.21
C VAL A 44 1.39 -5.70 -0.22
N ILE A 45 2.67 -5.51 -0.54
CA ILE A 45 3.14 -5.16 -1.88
C ILE A 45 4.00 -6.28 -2.43
N ASN A 46 3.59 -6.79 -3.59
CA ASN A 46 4.32 -7.80 -4.34
C ASN A 46 4.22 -7.48 -5.84
N GLY A 47 5.18 -6.72 -6.34
CA GLY A 47 5.18 -6.23 -7.72
C GLY A 47 6.31 -5.25 -8.00
N ASP A 48 6.23 -4.54 -9.12
CA ASP A 48 7.28 -3.61 -9.57
C ASP A 48 6.72 -2.19 -9.74
N GLY A 49 7.41 -1.16 -9.24
CA GLY A 49 6.99 0.22 -9.47
C GLY A 49 5.63 0.58 -8.84
N ILE A 50 5.23 -0.09 -7.76
CA ILE A 50 3.94 0.16 -7.11
C ILE A 50 4.08 1.35 -6.14
N GLU A 51 3.11 2.26 -6.17
CA GLU A 51 2.99 3.33 -5.17
C GLU A 51 1.72 3.11 -4.35
N VAL A 52 1.86 3.07 -3.02
CA VAL A 52 0.71 2.98 -2.11
C VAL A 52 0.71 4.17 -1.17
N TYR A 53 -0.37 4.95 -1.22
CA TYR A 53 -0.66 6.03 -0.29
C TYR A 53 -1.79 5.58 0.63
N VAL A 54 -1.57 5.57 1.94
CA VAL A 54 -2.55 5.11 2.92
C VAL A 54 -2.71 6.11 4.06
N ARG A 55 -3.96 6.43 4.45
CA ARG A 55 -4.19 7.39 5.53
C ARG A 55 -3.70 6.85 6.87
N ASP A 56 -4.03 5.61 7.21
CA ASP A 56 -3.47 4.94 8.41
C ASP A 56 -3.31 3.43 8.16
N VAL A 57 -2.21 2.89 8.66
CA VAL A 57 -1.85 1.47 8.50
C VAL A 57 -1.08 0.98 9.72
N ASN A 58 -1.33 -0.26 10.14
CA ASN A 58 -0.62 -0.86 11.28
C ASN A 58 0.64 -1.62 10.85
N ARG A 59 0.60 -2.29 9.69
CA ARG A 59 1.72 -3.08 9.16
C ARG A 59 1.86 -2.96 7.64
N VAL A 60 3.09 -2.84 7.17
CA VAL A 60 3.46 -2.82 5.75
C VAL A 60 4.42 -3.96 5.48
N VAL A 61 4.13 -4.77 4.46
CA VAL A 61 5.00 -5.84 3.95
C VAL A 61 5.34 -5.57 2.50
N VAL A 62 6.63 -5.43 2.19
CA VAL A 62 7.12 -5.18 0.83
C VAL A 62 8.07 -6.30 0.43
N SER A 63 7.78 -6.94 -0.70
CA SER A 63 8.61 -8.01 -1.29
C SER A 63 8.92 -7.79 -2.77
N GLY A 64 8.49 -6.65 -3.31
CA GLY A 64 8.65 -6.26 -4.71
C GLY A 64 9.90 -5.41 -4.97
N SER A 65 9.89 -4.73 -6.12
CA SER A 65 10.98 -3.84 -6.54
C SER A 65 10.47 -2.44 -6.83
N TYR A 66 11.33 -1.43 -6.63
CA TYR A 66 11.10 -0.03 -7.02
C TYR A 66 9.74 0.53 -6.55
N SER A 67 9.26 0.07 -5.41
CA SER A 67 7.91 0.39 -4.91
C SER A 67 8.00 1.32 -3.70
N THR A 68 7.03 2.21 -3.58
CA THR A 68 6.97 3.22 -2.52
C THR A 68 5.69 3.07 -1.70
N VAL A 69 5.82 3.15 -0.39
CA VAL A 69 4.68 3.25 0.54
C VAL A 69 4.77 4.55 1.33
N VAL A 70 3.67 5.29 1.33
CA VAL A 70 3.52 6.55 2.06
C VAL A 70 2.33 6.46 3.01
N TRP A 71 2.54 6.77 4.29
CA TRP A 71 1.48 6.79 5.30
C TRP A 71 1.35 8.14 6.00
N ALA A 72 0.12 8.60 6.27
CA ALA A 72 -0.12 9.84 7.02
C ALA A 72 -0.27 9.62 8.53
N GLY A 73 -0.73 8.44 8.95
CA GLY A 73 -1.04 8.08 10.32
C GLY A 73 0.19 7.75 11.16
N ARG A 74 0.00 6.86 12.14
CA ARG A 74 1.11 6.44 13.01
C ARG A 74 2.12 5.63 12.21
N THR A 75 3.37 5.64 12.64
CA THR A 75 4.42 4.81 12.01
C THR A 75 4.04 3.32 12.12
N PRO A 76 3.88 2.62 10.99
CA PRO A 76 3.57 1.19 10.98
C PRO A 76 4.79 0.35 11.31
N ILE A 77 4.55 -0.94 11.56
CA ILE A 77 5.60 -1.96 11.48
C ILE A 77 5.92 -2.17 10.00
N ILE A 78 7.19 -2.06 9.62
CA ILE A 78 7.64 -2.21 8.23
C ILE A 78 8.49 -3.47 8.11
N GLU A 79 8.09 -4.35 7.21
CA GLU A 79 8.85 -5.53 6.81
C GLU A 79 9.15 -5.42 5.32
N ASP A 80 10.38 -5.04 5.00
CA ASP A 80 10.82 -4.83 3.63
C ASP A 80 11.95 -5.80 3.29
N THR A 81 11.67 -6.71 2.36
CA THR A 81 12.64 -7.62 1.76
C THR A 81 12.82 -7.34 0.26
N GLY A 82 12.32 -6.22 -0.22
CA GLY A 82 12.35 -5.79 -1.61
C GLY A 82 13.67 -5.14 -2.03
N SER A 83 13.71 -4.67 -3.27
CA SER A 83 14.89 -4.01 -3.85
C SER A 83 14.54 -2.64 -4.41
N GLY A 84 15.27 -1.60 -4.01
CA GLY A 84 15.01 -0.22 -4.45
C GLY A 84 13.66 0.32 -3.96
N THR A 85 13.19 -0.19 -2.82
CA THR A 85 11.91 0.16 -2.21
C THR A 85 12.06 1.33 -1.24
N GLU A 86 10.95 2.04 -1.02
CA GLU A 86 10.88 3.14 -0.06
C GLU A 86 9.61 2.99 0.80
N ALA A 87 9.75 3.22 2.11
CA ALA A 87 8.63 3.27 3.04
C ALA A 87 8.85 4.49 3.95
N ARG A 88 7.99 5.51 3.84
CA ARG A 88 8.14 6.77 4.57
C ARG A 88 6.81 7.39 5.02
N PRO A 89 6.82 8.23 6.06
CA PRO A 89 5.65 9.05 6.37
C PRO A 89 5.38 10.05 5.24
N ALA A 90 4.12 10.48 5.11
CA ALA A 90 3.76 11.66 4.37
C ALA A 90 4.45 12.88 5.01
N GLU A 91 5.07 13.72 4.20
CA GLU A 91 5.67 14.95 4.72
C GLU A 91 4.58 15.87 5.27
N SER A 92 4.78 16.34 6.49
CA SER A 92 3.97 17.38 7.11
C SER A 92 4.57 18.72 6.72
N ASP A 93 3.98 19.40 5.73
CA ASP A 93 4.24 20.84 5.51
C ASP A 93 3.70 21.68 6.68
#